data_AF-A0A257MJ13-F1
#
_entry.id   AF-A0A257MJ13-F1
#
_cell.length_a   1.000
_cell.length_b   1.000
_cell.length_c   1.000
_cell.angle_alpha   90.00
_cell.angle_beta   90.00
_cell.angle_gamma   90.00
#
_symmetry.space_group_name_H-M   'P 1'
#
loop_
_entity.id
_entity.type
_entity.pdbx_description
1 polymer ?
#
loop_
_entity_poly.entity_id
_entity_poly.type
_entity_poly.pdbx_seq_one_letter_code
_entity_poly.pdbx_strand_id
1 'polypeptide(L)'
;MSFEIIFIILLILANGIFALSEIAVVSSRKTRLQERVLKGDSRAQVALEMINSPSKFLSTVQVGITLIGTLAGAYGGATIAEDLAARLREVPRIAPFSDAMSIVIV
;
A
#
# COMPACT_ATOMS: atom_id res chain seq x y z
N MET A 1 -13.69 7.15 14.16
CA MET A 1 -12.49 7.07 15.01
C MET A 1 -11.94 5.65 15.22
N SER A 2 -12.42 4.81 16.16
CA SER A 2 -11.75 3.52 16.45
C SER A 2 -11.73 2.53 15.27
N PHE A 3 -12.82 2.47 14.49
CA PHE A 3 -12.89 1.62 13.31
C PHE A 3 -11.98 2.11 12.16
N GLU A 4 -11.95 3.43 11.89
CA GLU A 4 -11.04 4.01 10.87
C GLU A 4 -9.58 3.73 11.20
N ILE A 5 -9.17 3.89 12.47
CA ILE A 5 -7.79 3.65 12.89
C ILE A 5 -7.43 2.17 12.66
N ILE A 6 -8.31 1.24 13.06
CA ILE A 6 -8.08 -0.20 12.82
C ILE A 6 -7.99 -0.48 11.31
N PHE A 7 -8.85 0.13 10.51
CA PHE A 7 -8.86 -0.03 9.06
C PHE A 7 -7.57 0.51 8.41
N ILE A 8 -7.11 1.70 8.79
CA ILE A 8 -5.85 2.29 8.32
C ILE A 8 -4.66 1.42 8.74
N ILE A 9 -4.62 0.93 9.98
CA ILE A 9 -3.57 0.03 10.45
C ILE A 9 -3.54 -1.24 9.60
N LEU A 10 -4.70 -1.84 9.30
CA LEU A 10 -4.80 -3.02 8.44
C LEU A 10 -4.25 -2.73 7.03
N LEU A 11 -4.59 -1.57 6.45
CA LEU A 11 -4.07 -1.15 5.14
C LEU A 11 -2.56 -0.93 5.17
N ILE A 12 -2.01 -0.32 6.22
CA ILE A 12 -0.56 -0.14 6.39
C ILE A 12 0.14 -1.49 6.46
N LEU A 13 -0.38 -2.43 7.26
CA LEU A 13 0.18 -3.78 7.37
C LEU A 13 0.11 -4.52 6.04
N ALA A 14 -1.01 -4.43 5.32
CA ALA A 14 -1.15 -5.03 4.01
C ALA A 14 -0.13 -4.44 3.02
N ASN A 15 0.03 -3.12 2.97
CA ASN A 15 1.03 -2.46 2.14
C ASN A 15 2.46 -2.92 2.49
N GLY A 16 2.76 -3.00 3.80
CA GLY A 16 4.03 -3.51 4.30
C GLY A 16 4.32 -4.94 3.85
N ILE A 17 3.32 -5.84 3.88
CA ILE A 17 3.47 -7.21 3.37
C ILE A 17 3.80 -7.22 1.88
N PHE A 18 3.13 -6.38 1.08
CA PHE A 18 3.41 -6.27 -0.36
C PHE A 18 4.81 -5.73 -0.63
N ALA A 19 5.20 -4.64 0.02
CA ALA A 19 6.54 -4.05 -0.11
C ALA A 19 7.65 -5.01 0.34
N LEU A 20 7.45 -5.73 1.45
CA LEU A 20 8.38 -6.76 1.91
C LEU A 20 8.51 -7.91 0.91
N SER A 21 7.39 -8.32 0.29
CA SER A 21 7.40 -9.39 -0.71
C SER A 21 8.15 -8.99 -1.98
N GLU A 22 7.98 -7.74 -2.44
CA GLU A 22 8.76 -7.18 -3.55
C GLU A 22 10.26 -7.15 -3.22
N ILE A 23 10.64 -6.61 -2.06
CA ILE A 23 12.04 -6.55 -1.64
C ILE A 23 12.62 -7.96 -1.46
N ALA A 24 11.84 -8.91 -0.93
CA ALA A 24 12.27 -10.30 -0.79
C ALA A 24 12.61 -10.93 -2.15
N VAL A 25 11.80 -10.67 -3.18
CA VAL A 25 12.07 -11.17 -4.54
C VAL A 25 13.30 -10.50 -5.14
N VAL A 26 13.43 -9.18 -5.03
CA VAL A 26 14.56 -8.43 -5.60
C VAL A 26 15.89 -8.72 -4.88
N SER A 27 15.86 -8.99 -3.58
CA SER A 27 17.06 -9.24 -2.77
C SER A 27 17.49 -10.72 -2.73
N SER A 28 16.64 -11.63 -3.21
CA SER A 28 16.92 -13.07 -3.17
C SER A 28 18.06 -13.47 -4.11
N ARG A 29 19.01 -14.24 -3.57
CA ARG A 29 20.16 -14.74 -4.35
C ARG A 29 19.79 -15.99 -5.14
N LYS A 30 19.74 -15.87 -6.46
CA LYS A 30 19.45 -16.98 -7.39
C LYS A 30 20.30 -18.23 -7.13
N THR A 31 21.60 -18.07 -6.87
CA THR A 31 22.53 -19.19 -6.60
C THR A 31 22.12 -20.02 -5.38
N ARG A 32 21.71 -19.37 -4.27
CA ARG A 32 21.28 -20.06 -3.06
C ARG A 32 19.97 -20.83 -3.24
N LEU A 33 19.09 -20.30 -4.09
CA LEU A 33 17.84 -20.98 -4.45
C LEU A 33 18.10 -22.18 -5.34
N GLN A 34 18.99 -22.07 -6.32
CA GLN A 34 19.43 -23.20 -7.15
C GLN A 34 20.01 -24.33 -6.30
N GLU A 35 20.87 -24.02 -5.33
CA GLU A 35 21.40 -25.02 -4.39
C GLU A 35 20.30 -25.72 -3.59
N ARG A 36 19.25 -25.00 -3.18
CA ARG A 36 18.11 -25.59 -2.46
C ARG A 36 17.24 -26.46 -3.36
N VAL A 37 17.03 -26.07 -4.61
CA VAL A 37 16.34 -26.88 -5.61
C VAL A 37 17.08 -28.20 -5.83
N LEU A 38 18.41 -28.16 -5.94
CA LEU A 38 19.24 -29.37 -6.06
C LEU A 38 19.12 -30.30 -4.84
N LYS A 39 18.79 -29.76 -3.67
CA LYS A 39 18.51 -30.52 -2.43
C LYS A 39 17.07 -31.02 -2.33
N GLY A 40 16.24 -30.82 -3.36
CA GLY A 40 14.85 -31.28 -3.41
C GLY A 40 13.82 -30.33 -2.76
N ASP A 41 14.17 -29.07 -2.49
CA ASP A 41 13.24 -28.08 -1.94
C ASP A 41 12.28 -27.56 -3.04
N SER A 42 11.05 -28.10 -3.05
CA SER A 42 10.00 -27.69 -4.01
C SER A 42 9.58 -26.22 -3.86
N ARG A 43 9.71 -25.63 -2.67
CA ARG A 43 9.44 -24.18 -2.47
C ARG A 43 10.53 -23.33 -3.09
N ALA A 44 11.78 -23.78 -3.00
CA ALA A 44 12.90 -23.11 -3.66
C ALA A 44 12.74 -23.14 -5.19
N GLN A 45 12.11 -24.17 -5.75
CA GLN A 45 11.83 -24.25 -7.19
C GLN A 45 10.85 -23.15 -7.62
N VAL A 46 9.73 -23.00 -6.91
CA VAL A 46 8.74 -21.94 -7.17
C VAL A 46 9.37 -20.55 -7.02
N ALA A 47 10.14 -20.33 -5.96
CA ALA A 47 10.83 -19.06 -5.75
C ALA A 47 11.87 -18.76 -6.85
N LEU A 48 12.59 -19.77 -7.33
CA LEU A 48 13.55 -19.64 -8.42
C LEU A 48 12.87 -19.28 -9.74
N GLU A 49 11.73 -19.89 -10.06
CA GLU A 49 10.90 -19.53 -11.23
C GLU A 49 10.39 -18.09 -11.15
N MET A 50 9.94 -17.68 -9.96
CA MET A 50 9.45 -16.32 -9.70
C MET A 50 10.56 -15.27 -9.90
N ILE A 51 11.79 -15.54 -9.43
CA ILE A 51 12.94 -14.62 -9.60
C ILE A 51 13.50 -14.63 -11.02
N ASN A 52 13.33 -15.72 -11.78
CA ASN A 52 13.70 -15.76 -13.20
C ASN A 52 12.79 -14.87 -14.07
N SER A 53 11.55 -14.65 -13.64
CA SER A 53 10.56 -13.83 -14.35
C SER A 53 9.75 -12.95 -13.38
N PRO A 54 10.42 -12.02 -12.67
CA PRO A 54 9.81 -11.30 -11.55
C PRO A 54 8.74 -10.33 -12.02
N SER A 55 8.74 -9.93 -13.30
CA SER A 55 7.86 -8.93 -13.87
C SER A 55 6.38 -9.18 -13.55
N LYS A 56 5.88 -10.41 -13.72
CA LYS A 56 4.47 -10.72 -13.46
C LYS A 56 4.12 -10.59 -11.98
N PHE A 57 5.01 -11.04 -11.10
CA PHE A 57 4.82 -10.94 -9.65
C PHE A 57 4.88 -9.47 -9.20
N LEU A 58 5.92 -8.74 -9.60
CA LEU A 58 6.12 -7.34 -9.27
C LEU A 58 4.96 -6.47 -9.76
N SER A 59 4.50 -6.65 -10.99
CA SER A 59 3.33 -5.91 -11.50
C SER A 59 2.06 -6.19 -10.69
N THR A 60 1.86 -7.43 -10.24
CA THR A 60 0.69 -7.78 -9.40
C THR A 60 0.79 -7.13 -8.02
N VAL A 61 1.96 -7.21 -7.39
CA VAL A 61 2.25 -6.60 -6.08
C VAL A 61 2.08 -5.08 -6.17
N GLN A 62 2.60 -4.44 -7.21
CA GLN A 62 2.51 -3.01 -7.42
C GLN A 62 1.07 -2.53 -7.58
N VAL A 63 0.23 -3.24 -8.35
CA VAL A 63 -1.21 -2.95 -8.43
C VAL A 63 -1.86 -3.06 -7.04
N GLY A 64 -1.46 -4.05 -6.23
CA GLY A 64 -1.90 -4.17 -4.84
C GLY A 64 -1.48 -2.98 -3.96
N ILE A 65 -0.23 -2.55 -4.05
CA ILE A 65 0.30 -1.37 -3.33
C ILE A 65 -0.48 -0.12 -3.72
N THR A 66 -0.71 0.11 -5.01
CA THR A 66 -1.49 1.24 -5.51
C THR A 66 -2.92 1.20 -4.99
N LEU A 67 -3.59 0.05 -5.09
CA LEU A 67 -4.96 -0.12 -4.59
C LEU A 67 -5.06 0.21 -3.10
N ILE A 68 -4.15 -0.33 -2.29
CA ILE A 68 -4.11 -0.07 -0.85
C ILE A 68 -3.82 1.41 -0.57
N GLY A 69 -2.88 2.01 -1.30
CA GLY A 69 -2.56 3.43 -1.18
C GLY A 69 -3.77 4.31 -1.50
N THR A 70 -4.51 4.00 -2.57
CA THR A 70 -5.73 4.73 -2.94
C THR A 70 -6.84 4.54 -1.90
N LEU A 71 -7.05 3.33 -1.38
CA LEU A 71 -8.05 3.08 -0.34
C LEU A 71 -7.69 3.81 0.97
N ALA A 72 -6.43 3.77 1.37
CA ALA A 72 -5.93 4.46 2.56
C ALA A 72 -6.04 5.98 2.41
N GLY A 73 -5.70 6.50 1.23
CA GLY A 73 -5.84 7.92 0.89
C GLY A 73 -7.30 8.37 0.86
N ALA A 74 -8.21 7.58 0.30
CA ALA A 74 -9.63 7.91 0.27
C ALA A 74 -10.25 7.91 1.68
N TYR A 75 -9.95 6.90 2.51
CA TYR A 75 -10.48 6.82 3.87
C TYR A 75 -9.84 7.83 4.82
N GLY A 76 -8.51 7.97 4.80
CA GLY A 76 -7.79 8.93 5.64
C GLY A 76 -8.02 10.37 5.17
N GLY A 77 -8.11 10.58 3.86
CA GLY A 77 -8.37 11.88 3.25
C GLY A 77 -9.76 12.42 3.56
N ALA A 78 -10.79 11.57 3.59
CA ALA A 78 -12.13 11.99 4.02
C ALA A 78 -12.11 12.56 5.46
N THR A 79 -11.40 11.91 6.38
CA THR A 79 -11.24 12.40 7.76
C THR A 79 -10.46 13.72 7.82
N ILE A 80 -9.36 13.83 7.06
CA ILE A 80 -8.57 15.07 7.00
C ILE A 80 -9.38 16.21 6.37
N ALA A 81 -10.21 15.92 5.36
CA ALA A 81 -11.07 16.90 4.71
C ALA A 81 -12.16 17.42 5.67
N GLU A 82 -12.74 16.57 6.52
CA GLU A 82 -13.67 17.01 7.57
C GLU A 82 -13.01 17.92 8.59
N ASP A 83 -11.84 17.54 9.10
CA ASP A 83 -11.06 18.37 10.04
C ASP A 83 -10.65 19.71 9.42
N LEU A 84 -10.20 19.68 8.15
CA LEU A 84 -9.84 20.88 7.40
C LEU A 84 -11.06 21.78 7.15
N ALA A 85 -12.23 21.19 6.85
CA ALA A 85 -13.47 21.94 6.65
C ALA A 85 -13.90 22.64 7.95
N ALA A 86 -13.77 21.96 9.09
CA ALA A 86 -14.05 22.56 10.40
C ALA A 86 -13.16 23.78 10.68
N ARG A 87 -11.87 23.72 10.31
CA ARG A 87 -10.94 24.86 10.44
C ARG A 87 -11.23 25.99 9.46
N LEU A 88 -11.57 25.68 8.21
CA LEU A 88 -11.89 26.68 7.20
C LEU A 88 -13.18 27.44 7.51
N ARG A 89 -14.14 26.82 8.21
CA ARG A 89 -15.37 27.47 8.68
C ARG A 89 -15.12 28.58 9.71
N GLU A 90 -13.98 28.58 10.41
CA GLU A 90 -13.61 29.66 11.34
C GLU A 90 -13.30 30.98 10.59
N VAL A 91 -13.11 30.93 9.27
CA VAL A 91 -12.88 32.12 8.42
C VAL A 91 -14.17 32.51 7.70
N PRO A 92 -14.83 33.63 8.06
CA PRO A 92 -16.15 34.00 7.53
C PRO A 92 -16.24 34.15 6.01
N ARG A 93 -15.13 34.50 5.34
CA ARG A 93 -15.06 34.62 3.87
C ARG A 93 -15.03 33.27 3.14
N ILE A 94 -14.61 32.20 3.80
CA ILE A 94 -14.36 30.87 3.20
C ILE A 94 -15.36 29.83 3.70
N ALA A 95 -16.10 30.14 4.77
CA ALA A 95 -17.15 29.31 5.36
C ALA A 95 -18.16 28.71 4.34
N PRO A 96 -18.65 29.42 3.31
CA PRO A 96 -19.60 28.85 2.34
C PRO A 96 -19.00 27.78 1.42
N PHE A 97 -17.68 27.80 1.23
CA PHE A 97 -16.97 26.92 0.30
C PHE A 97 -16.11 25.87 1.02
N SER A 98 -16.18 25.82 2.36
CA SER A 98 -15.24 25.04 3.18
C SER A 98 -15.29 23.54 2.84
N ASP A 99 -16.47 22.98 2.63
CA ASP A 99 -16.62 21.54 2.34
C ASP A 99 -16.04 21.19 0.95
N ALA A 100 -16.30 22.02 -0.07
CA ALA A 100 -15.75 21.82 -1.41
C ALA A 100 -14.23 22.05 -1.46
N MET A 101 -13.74 23.08 -0.77
CA MET A 101 -12.31 23.39 -0.71
C MET A 101 -11.53 22.30 0.02
N SER A 102 -12.06 21.74 1.10
CA SER A 102 -11.38 20.69 1.84
C SER A 102 -11.21 19.40 1.05
N ILE A 103 -12.21 19.01 0.26
CA ILE A 103 -12.11 17.82 -0.62
C ILE A 103 -11.13 18.05 -1.77
N VAL A 104 -11.00 19.29 -2.27
CA VAL A 104 -10.07 19.60 -3.37
C VAL A 104 -8.61 19.70 -2.89
N ILE A 105 -8.40 20.11 -1.64
CA ILE A 105 -7.07 20.29 -1.06
C ILE A 105 -6.46 18.96 -0.60
N VAL A 106 -7.30 18.00 -0.20
CA VAL A 106 -6.89 16.68 0.34
C VAL A 106 -6.88 15.63 -0.76
#